data_AF-A0A7S1N5E5-F1
#
_entry.id   AF-A0A7S1N5E5-F1
#
_cell.length_a   1.000
_cell.length_b   1.000
_cell.length_c   1.000
_cell.angle_alpha   90.00
_cell.angle_beta   90.00
_cell.angle_gamma   90.00
#
_symmetry.space_group_name_H-M   'P 1'
#
loop_
_entity.id
_entity.type
_entity.pdbx_description
1 polymer ?
#
loop_
_entity_poly.entity_id
_entity_poly.type
_entity_poly.pdbx_seq_one_letter_code
_entity_poly.pdbx_strand_id
1 'polypeptide(L)'
;MPFGGLYLTGGVTNKLLHRITPDGGGGGFLEAYHDKGRVSPLLRRIPLFVIKSDNCGEQGAHRRAVALLRSKSPSHPHLDLKPEEMVPPRGVGGYWDVT
;
A
#
# COMPACT_ATOMS: atom_id res chain seq x y z
N MET A 1 -19.21 1.94 -8.70
CA MET A 1 -18.86 0.57 -8.24
C MET A 1 -17.36 0.52 -7.95
N PRO A 2 -16.89 -0.26 -6.94
CA PRO A 2 -15.50 -0.24 -6.48
C PRO A 2 -14.57 -1.08 -7.38
N PHE A 3 -14.36 -0.63 -8.62
CA PHE A 3 -13.48 -1.31 -9.59
C PHE A 3 -11.98 -1.12 -9.33
N GLY A 4 -11.61 -0.24 -8.38
CA GLY A 4 -10.22 0.00 -8.01
C GLY A 4 -9.54 -1.15 -7.27
N GLY A 5 -10.29 -2.20 -6.92
CA GLY A 5 -9.76 -3.35 -6.18
C GLY A 5 -9.83 -3.18 -4.66
N LEU A 6 -9.58 -4.29 -3.97
CA LEU A 6 -9.49 -4.36 -2.52
C LEU A 6 -8.03 -4.61 -2.11
N TYR A 7 -7.53 -3.84 -1.15
CA TYR A 7 -6.16 -3.93 -0.66
C TYR A 7 -6.14 -4.43 0.77
N LEU A 8 -5.50 -5.56 1.01
CA LEU A 8 -5.21 -6.06 2.35
C LEU A 8 -3.84 -5.57 2.79
N THR A 9 -3.76 -4.96 3.96
CA THR A 9 -2.52 -4.37 4.50
C THR A 9 -2.33 -4.77 5.96
N GLY A 10 -1.20 -4.39 6.55
CA GLY A 10 -0.89 -4.59 7.97
C GLY A 10 -0.10 -5.86 8.26
N GLY A 11 0.67 -5.83 9.36
CA GLY A 11 1.64 -6.87 9.67
C GLY A 11 1.04 -8.26 9.92
N VAL A 12 -0.21 -8.35 10.41
CA VAL A 12 -0.89 -9.65 10.59
C VAL A 12 -1.23 -10.30 9.25
N THR A 13 -1.63 -9.51 8.26
CA THR A 13 -1.91 -9.98 6.89
C THR A 13 -0.68 -10.64 6.28
N ASN A 14 0.51 -10.03 6.45
CA ASN A 14 1.77 -10.60 5.98
C ASN A 14 2.11 -11.93 6.66
N LYS A 15 1.88 -12.05 7.97
CA LYS A 15 2.09 -13.30 8.72
C LYS A 15 1.13 -14.41 8.31
N LEU A 16 -0.07 -14.07 7.85
CA LEU A 16 -1.12 -15.01 7.47
C LEU A 16 -1.20 -15.27 5.97
N LEU A 17 -0.20 -14.84 5.18
CA LEU A 17 -0.21 -15.03 3.72
C LEU A 17 -0.53 -16.46 3.31
N HIS A 18 0.07 -17.45 3.96
CA HIS A 18 -0.18 -18.87 3.67
C HIS A 18 -1.66 -19.29 3.80
N ARG A 19 -2.46 -18.58 4.62
CA ARG A 19 -3.91 -18.84 4.79
C ARG A 19 -4.79 -18.03 3.84
N ILE A 20 -4.25 -16.95 3.30
CA ILE A 20 -4.97 -15.97 2.48
C ILE A 20 -4.79 -16.28 1.00
N THR A 21 -3.58 -16.69 0.61
CA THR A 21 -3.23 -16.97 -0.79
C THR A 21 -3.46 -18.44 -1.13
N PRO A 22 -4.05 -18.75 -2.30
CA PRO A 22 -4.24 -20.12 -2.78
C PRO A 22 -2.96 -20.97 -2.74
N ASP A 23 -1.83 -20.35 -3.08
CA ASP A 23 -0.51 -21.01 -3.19
C ASP A 23 0.02 -21.52 -1.84
N GLY A 24 -0.47 -20.99 -0.72
CA GLY A 24 -0.05 -21.37 0.63
C GLY A 24 -0.82 -22.54 1.23
N GLY A 25 -1.72 -23.17 0.46
CA GLY A 25 -2.64 -24.21 0.95
C GLY A 25 -3.87 -23.65 1.69
N GLY A 26 -4.01 -22.32 1.77
CA GLY A 26 -5.14 -21.63 2.38
C GLY A 26 -6.07 -20.99 1.38
N GLY A 27 -7.20 -21.63 1.10
CA GLY A 27 -8.26 -21.09 0.22
C GLY A 27 -9.43 -20.43 0.97
N GLY A 28 -9.57 -20.67 2.28
CA GLY A 28 -10.78 -20.31 3.03
C GLY A 28 -11.12 -18.82 3.05
N PHE A 29 -10.10 -17.95 3.03
CA PHE A 29 -10.35 -16.50 2.92
C PHE A 29 -10.96 -16.13 1.56
N LEU A 30 -10.39 -16.66 0.46
CA LEU A 30 -10.83 -16.31 -0.89
C LEU A 30 -12.20 -16.91 -1.21
N GLU A 31 -12.46 -18.13 -0.72
CA GLU A 31 -13.78 -18.76 -0.78
C GLU A 31 -14.83 -17.94 -0.03
N ALA A 32 -14.55 -17.58 1.22
CA ALA A 32 -15.45 -16.73 2.01
C ALA A 32 -15.64 -15.35 1.38
N TYR A 33 -14.60 -14.78 0.77
CA TYR A 33 -14.71 -13.51 0.04
C TYR A 33 -15.66 -13.62 -1.16
N HIS A 34 -15.57 -14.71 -1.93
CA HIS A 34 -16.42 -14.94 -3.10
C HIS A 34 -17.83 -15.43 -2.75
N ASP A 35 -18.08 -15.96 -1.56
CA ASP A 35 -19.40 -16.40 -1.12
C ASP A 35 -20.28 -15.23 -0.61
N LYS A 36 -20.93 -14.55 -1.57
CA LYS A 36 -21.81 -13.38 -1.35
C LYS A 36 -23.09 -13.48 -2.19
N GLY A 37 -23.51 -14.71 -2.51
CA GLY A 37 -24.72 -15.03 -3.27
C GLY A 37 -24.83 -14.27 -4.60
N ARG A 38 -25.88 -13.47 -4.76
CA ARG A 38 -26.16 -12.73 -6.01
C ARG A 38 -25.02 -11.78 -6.44
N VAL A 39 -24.20 -11.33 -5.49
CA VAL A 39 -23.10 -10.37 -5.73
C VAL A 39 -21.78 -11.07 -6.05
N SER A 40 -21.70 -12.39 -5.86
CA SER A 40 -20.49 -13.19 -6.15
C SER A 40 -19.90 -12.98 -7.55
N PRO A 41 -20.70 -12.91 -8.65
CA PRO A 41 -20.16 -12.66 -9.98
C PRO A 41 -19.47 -11.29 -10.12
N LEU A 42 -19.94 -10.28 -9.38
CA LEU A 42 -19.32 -8.96 -9.37
C LEU A 42 -18.00 -8.97 -8.59
N LEU A 43 -17.98 -9.58 -7.40
CA LEU A 43 -16.76 -9.64 -6.56
C LEU A 43 -15.64 -10.44 -7.21
N ARG A 44 -15.95 -11.48 -7.99
CA ARG A 44 -14.95 -12.22 -8.78
C ARG A 44 -14.22 -11.35 -9.81
N ARG A 45 -14.79 -10.21 -10.20
CA ARG A 45 -14.19 -9.25 -11.13
C ARG A 45 -13.39 -8.14 -10.43
N ILE A 46 -13.50 -8.03 -9.11
CA ILE A 46 -12.79 -7.01 -8.34
C ILE A 46 -11.43 -7.60 -7.93
N PRO A 47 -10.31 -7.00 -8.35
CA PRO A 47 -8.99 -7.50 -8.02
C PRO A 47 -8.72 -7.32 -6.51
N LEU A 48 -8.05 -8.31 -5.92
CA LEU A 48 -7.67 -8.31 -4.51
C LEU A 48 -6.15 -8.34 -4.42
N PHE A 49 -5.59 -7.37 -3.69
CA PHE A 49 -4.16 -7.15 -3.58
C PHE A 49 -3.72 -7.28 -2.13
N VAL A 50 -2.57 -7.91 -1.89
CA VAL A 50 -1.92 -7.90 -0.58
C VAL A 50 -0.69 -7.00 -0.63
N ILE A 51 -0.65 -6.00 0.23
CA ILE A 51 0.49 -5.11 0.37
C ILE A 51 1.53 -5.77 1.28
N LYS A 52 2.64 -6.20 0.69
CA LYS A 52 3.74 -6.87 1.40
C LYS A 52 4.66 -5.91 2.16
N SER A 53 4.55 -4.59 1.93
CA SER A 53 5.38 -3.61 2.62
C SER A 53 4.81 -3.28 4.00
N ASP A 54 5.65 -3.36 5.03
CA ASP A 54 5.26 -3.02 6.41
C ASP A 54 5.18 -1.50 6.65
N ASN A 55 5.88 -0.70 5.84
CA ASN A 55 5.93 0.77 5.97
C ASN A 55 4.89 1.49 5.09
N CYS A 56 3.81 0.82 4.65
CA CYS A 56 2.81 1.43 3.78
C CYS A 56 2.15 2.68 4.41
N GLY A 57 1.99 2.70 5.73
CA GLY A 57 1.45 3.84 6.48
C GLY A 57 2.38 5.06 6.46
N GLU A 58 3.67 4.85 6.68
CA GLU A 58 4.70 5.89 6.64
C GLU A 58 4.81 6.51 5.24
N GLN A 59 4.84 5.68 4.20
CA GLN A 59 4.85 6.14 2.81
C GLN A 59 3.61 6.98 2.48
N GLY A 60 2.44 6.57 2.96
CA GLY A 60 1.19 7.32 2.80
C GLY A 60 1.23 8.68 3.51
N ALA A 61 1.72 8.71 4.76
CA ALA A 61 1.87 9.93 5.53
C ALA A 61 2.85 10.91 4.86
N HIS A 62 4.01 10.42 4.41
CA HIS A 62 4.99 11.21 3.68
C HIS A 62 4.39 11.81 2.41
N ARG A 63 3.77 10.98 1.55
CA ARG A 63 3.12 11.44 0.31
C ARG A 63 2.03 12.47 0.58
N ARG A 64 1.23 12.29 1.64
CA ARG A 64 0.19 13.25 2.02
C ARG A 64 0.79 14.57 2.48
N ALA A 65 1.83 14.55 3.31
CA ALA A 65 2.51 15.75 3.79
C ALA A 65 3.08 16.57 2.62
N VAL A 66 3.76 15.91 1.68
CA VAL A 66 4.30 16.53 0.46
C VAL A 66 3.19 17.12 -0.42
N ALA A 67 2.08 16.40 -0.61
CA ALA A 67 0.94 16.89 -1.37
C ALA A 67 0.31 18.14 -0.73
N LEU A 68 0.17 18.14 0.61
CA LEU A 68 -0.34 19.31 1.35
C LEU A 68 0.59 20.51 1.22
N LEU A 69 1.91 20.31 1.33
CA LEU A 69 2.90 21.37 1.14
C LEU A 69 2.79 21.99 -0.26
N ARG A 70 2.74 21.16 -1.31
CA ARG A 70 2.60 21.62 -2.70
C ARG A 70 1.30 22.40 -2.94
N SER A 71 0.19 21.97 -2.31
CA SER A 71 -1.09 22.67 -2.45
C SER A 71 -1.13 24.05 -1.79
N LYS A 72 -0.32 24.28 -0.75
CA LYS A 72 -0.29 25.54 0.03
C LYS A 72 0.79 26.53 -0.44
N SER A 73 1.81 26.06 -1.16
CA SER A 73 2.91 26.89 -1.64
C SER A 73 3.10 26.71 -3.15
N PRO A 74 2.25 27.33 -3.99
CA PRO A 74 2.42 27.26 -5.45
C PRO A 74 3.63 28.07 -5.98
N SER A 75 4.32 28.85 -5.14
CA SER A 75 5.31 29.85 -5.57
C SER A 75 6.65 29.81 -4.81
N HIS A 76 7.11 28.64 -4.37
CA HIS A 76 8.45 28.49 -3.77
C HIS A 76 9.35 27.54 -4.58
N PRO A 77 10.33 28.07 -5.34
CA PRO A 77 11.17 27.30 -6.27
C PRO A 77 12.13 26.31 -5.59
N HIS A 78 12.23 26.28 -4.27
CA HIS A 78 13.04 25.30 -3.53
C HIS A 78 12.32 23.97 -3.27
N LEU A 79 11.14 23.73 -3.86
CA LEU A 79 10.35 22.50 -3.70
C LEU A 79 10.30 21.64 -4.97
N ASP A 80 10.93 22.10 -6.05
CA ASP A 80 11.34 21.31 -7.22
C ASP A 80 12.73 20.71 -7.00
N LEU A 81 13.01 20.28 -5.76
CA LEU A 81 14.26 19.61 -5.46
C LEU A 81 14.27 18.28 -6.19
N LYS A 82 15.31 18.06 -6.97
CA LYS A 82 15.56 16.75 -7.54
C LYS A 82 15.77 15.75 -6.39
N PRO A 83 15.53 14.44 -6.58
CA PRO A 83 15.70 13.44 -5.52
C PRO A 83 17.02 13.54 -4.75
N GLU A 84 18.09 13.96 -5.44
CA GLU A 84 19.43 14.22 -4.91
C GLU A 84 19.55 15.45 -3.97
N GLU A 85 18.62 16.40 -4.03
CA GLU A 85 18.61 17.63 -3.23
C GLU A 85 17.66 17.54 -2.02
N MET A 86 16.84 16.48 -1.95
CA MET A 86 16.03 16.20 -0.78
C MET A 86 16.94 15.80 0.39
N VAL A 87 16.89 16.56 1.49
CA VAL A 87 17.54 16.16 2.74
C VAL A 87 17.01 14.77 3.12
N PRO A 88 17.87 13.74 3.23
CA PRO A 88 17.41 12.40 3.55
C PRO A 88 16.63 12.46 4.86
N PRO A 89 15.47 11.76 4.97
CA PRO A 89 14.71 11.75 6.22
C PRO A 89 15.67 11.39 7.35
N ARG A 90 15.74 12.24 8.39
CA ARG A 90 16.67 12.09 9.51
C ARG A 90 16.65 10.64 9.98
N GLY A 91 17.71 9.91 9.63
CA GLY A 91 17.78 8.48 9.81
C GLY A 91 17.65 8.14 11.28
N VAL A 92 16.56 7.48 11.65
CA VAL A 92 16.58 6.62 12.82
C VAL A 92 17.28 5.34 12.35
N GLY A 93 18.59 5.29 12.57
CA GLY A 93 19.43 4.10 12.51
C GLY A 93 19.16 3.08 11.38
N GLY A 94 19.87 3.27 10.27
CA GLY A 94 20.36 2.18 9.40
C GLY A 94 19.33 1.42 8.58
N TYR A 95 19.12 1.84 7.32
CA TYR A 95 19.02 0.93 6.16
C TYR A 95 18.80 1.75 4.89
N TRP A 96 19.87 2.19 4.20
CA TRP A 96 19.89 2.47 2.75
C TRP A 96 21.36 2.50 2.30
N ASP A 97 21.95 1.33 2.12
CA ASP A 97 23.18 1.19 1.35
C ASP A 97 23.02 -0.04 0.47
N VAL A 98 22.69 0.19 -0.81
CA VAL A 98 22.92 -0.78 -1.88
C VAL A 98 23.32 0.05 -3.11
N THR A 99 24.57 -0.14 -3.52
CA THR A 99 25.19 0.25 -4.79
C THR A 99 24.28 0.18 -6.01
#